data_AF-A0A7J2VU58-F1
#
_entry.id   AF-A0A7J2VU58-F1
#
_cell.length_a   1.000
_cell.length_b   1.000
_cell.length_c   1.000
_cell.angle_alpha   90.00
_cell.angle_beta   90.00
_cell.angle_gamma   90.00
#
_symmetry.space_group_name_H-M   'P 1'
#
loop_
_entity.id
_entity.type
_entity.pdbx_description
1 polymer ?
#
loop_
_entity_poly.entity_id
_entity_poly.type
_entity_poly.pdbx_seq_one_letter_code
_entity_poly.pdbx_strand_id
1 'polypeptide(L)'
;MKRQRNKYIELRIPGKYKDIFYQKREEIKKEIDKILNGEKEFRLIENLDNYDERVFFTVDDLYYEKLQKLSEKYNLKPVKIIRSIFLNLI
;
A
#
# COMPACT_ATOMS: atom_id res chain seq x y z
N MET A 1 -23.00 11.76 13.18
CA MET A 1 -21.77 11.77 12.36
C MET A 1 -20.89 10.59 12.77
N LYS A 2 -20.72 9.58 11.89
CA LYS A 2 -19.78 8.47 12.17
C LYS A 2 -18.37 9.08 12.27
N ARG A 3 -17.70 8.90 13.41
CA ARG A 3 -16.29 9.31 13.58
C ARG A 3 -15.48 8.55 12.53
N GLN A 4 -14.86 9.25 11.56
CA GLN A 4 -13.88 8.64 10.66
C GLN A 4 -12.78 8.02 11.51
N ARG A 5 -12.56 6.71 11.38
CA ARG A 5 -11.51 6.01 12.13
C ARG A 5 -10.33 5.78 11.20
N ASN A 6 -9.14 6.05 11.72
CA ASN A 6 -7.92 5.64 11.04
C ASN A 6 -7.80 4.11 11.13
N LYS A 7 -7.53 3.49 10.00
CA LYS A 7 -7.16 2.08 9.86
C LYS A 7 -5.65 1.99 9.77
N TYR A 8 -5.09 1.03 10.50
CA TYR A 8 -3.67 0.72 10.48
C TYR A 8 -3.48 -0.61 9.77
N ILE A 9 -2.75 -0.58 8.66
CA ILE A 9 -2.40 -1.76 7.90
C ILE A 9 -0.94 -2.07 8.20
N GLU A 10 -0.70 -3.14 8.96
CA GLU A 10 0.66 -3.65 9.19
C GLU A 10 1.14 -4.39 7.94
N LEU A 11 2.35 -4.09 7.50
CA LEU A 11 3.04 -4.83 6.44
C LEU A 11 4.51 -5.02 6.79
N ARG A 12 5.12 -6.04 6.18
CA ARG A 12 6.56 -6.27 6.27
C ARG A 12 7.26 -5.84 5.00
N ILE A 13 8.43 -5.26 5.17
CA ILE A 13 9.34 -4.80 4.10
C ILE A 13 10.80 -5.11 4.50
N PRO A 14 11.75 -5.07 3.57
CA PRO A 14 13.17 -5.11 3.92
C PRO A 14 13.57 -3.93 4.80
N GLY A 15 14.26 -4.20 5.91
CA GLY A 15 14.58 -3.19 6.92
C GLY A 15 15.34 -1.98 6.40
N LYS A 16 16.21 -2.16 5.39
CA LYS A 16 16.90 -1.07 4.67
C LYS A 16 15.95 -0.01 4.08
N TYR A 17 14.68 -0.34 3.87
CA TYR A 17 13.69 0.55 3.27
C TYR A 17 12.70 1.16 4.27
N LYS A 18 12.88 0.95 5.58
CA LYS A 18 11.98 1.46 6.63
C LYS A 18 11.72 2.97 6.52
N ASP A 19 12.79 3.75 6.48
CA ASP A 19 12.66 5.21 6.45
C ASP A 19 12.09 5.68 5.11
N ILE A 20 12.51 5.04 4.02
CA ILE A 20 12.00 5.30 2.66
C ILE A 20 10.49 5.04 2.61
N PHE A 21 10.00 3.98 3.25
CA PHE A 21 8.57 3.68 3.33
C PHE A 21 7.79 4.84 3.93
N TYR A 22 8.24 5.36 5.06
CA TYR A 22 7.53 6.45 5.74
C TYR A 22 7.57 7.76 4.96
N GLN A 23 8.66 8.03 4.24
CA GLN A 23 8.79 9.17 3.32
C GLN A 23 7.86 9.04 2.10
N LYS A 24 7.70 7.83 1.57
CA LYS A 24 6.92 7.55 0.35
C LYS A 24 5.42 7.32 0.60
N ARG A 25 4.92 7.37 1.83
CA ARG A 25 3.50 7.07 2.16
C ARG A 25 2.48 7.83 1.32
N GLU A 26 2.67 9.13 1.14
CA GLU A 26 1.74 9.95 0.35
C GLU A 26 1.84 9.65 -1.15
N GLU A 27 3.02 9.28 -1.65
CA GLU A 27 3.19 8.83 -3.02
C GLU A 27 2.50 7.47 -3.25
N ILE A 28 2.63 6.52 -2.32
CA ILE A 28 1.91 5.25 -2.36
C ILE A 28 0.40 5.49 -2.51
N LYS A 29 -0.15 6.48 -1.78
CA LYS A 29 -1.57 6.83 -1.90
C LYS A 29 -1.92 7.35 -3.30
N LYS A 30 -1.11 8.25 -3.84
CA LYS A 30 -1.34 8.78 -5.20
C LYS A 30 -1.28 7.67 -6.24
N GLU A 31 -0.37 6.71 -6.10
CA GLU A 31 -0.25 5.59 -7.04
C GLU A 31 -1.46 4.64 -6.98
N ILE A 32 -1.99 4.37 -5.80
CA ILE A 32 -3.24 3.61 -5.63
C ILE A 32 -4.41 4.32 -6.36
N ASP A 33 -4.52 5.64 -6.23
CA ASP A 33 -5.58 6.41 -6.90
C ASP A 33 -5.45 6.32 -8.43
N LYS A 34 -4.23 6.47 -8.98
CA LYS A 34 -3.97 6.31 -10.42
C LYS A 34 -4.34 4.92 -10.93
N ILE A 35 -4.02 3.87 -10.16
CA ILE A 35 -4.37 2.49 -10.52
C ILE A 35 -5.87 2.28 -10.50
N LEU A 36 -6.56 2.84 -9.51
CA LEU A 36 -8.01 2.74 -9.39
C LEU A 36 -8.72 3.47 -10.54
N ASN A 37 -8.22 4.64 -10.94
CA ASN A 37 -8.73 5.43 -12.06
C ASN A 37 -8.38 4.85 -13.44
N GLY A 38 -7.52 3.82 -13.51
CA GLY A 38 -7.06 3.23 -14.77
C GLY A 38 -5.98 4.05 -15.49
N GLU A 39 -5.44 5.08 -14.85
CA GLU A 39 -4.32 5.88 -15.38
C GLU A 39 -2.99 5.11 -15.34
N LYS A 40 -2.91 4.06 -14.52
CA LYS A 40 -1.74 3.19 -14.39
C LYS A 40 -2.16 1.74 -14.19
N GLU A 41 -1.41 0.81 -14.76
CA GLU A 41 -1.61 -0.62 -14.53
C GLU A 41 -0.89 -1.07 -13.25
N PHE A 42 -1.57 -1.86 -12.41
CA PHE A 42 -0.94 -2.49 -11.26
C PHE A 42 0.02 -3.60 -11.70
N ARG A 43 1.24 -3.58 -11.18
CA ARG A 43 2.22 -4.65 -11.35
C ARG A 43 2.56 -5.24 -9.99
N LEU A 44 2.38 -6.55 -9.87
CA LEU A 44 2.81 -7.30 -8.69
C LEU A 44 4.34 -7.36 -8.69
N ILE A 45 4.96 -6.93 -7.60
CA ILE A 45 6.40 -7.02 -7.41
C ILE A 45 6.67 -8.01 -6.29
N GLU A 46 7.42 -9.06 -6.61
CA GLU A 46 7.96 -10.01 -5.67
C GLU A 46 9.47 -9.83 -5.64
N ASN A 47 9.98 -9.33 -4.51
CA ASN A 47 11.43 -9.21 -4.27
C ASN A 47 11.89 -10.39 -3.39
N LEU A 48 13.08 -10.92 -3.66
CA LEU A 48 13.76 -11.98 -2.92
C LEU A 48 14.39 -11.50 -1.60
N ASP A 49 14.40 -10.19 -1.34
CA ASP A 49 14.90 -9.62 -0.09
C ASP A 49 14.19 -10.21 1.16
N ASN A 50 14.87 -10.21 2.30
CA ASN A 50 14.27 -10.58 3.58
C ASN A 50 13.29 -9.50 4.04
N TYR A 51 12.05 -9.88 4.37
CA TYR A 51 11.00 -8.99 4.87
C TYR A 51 10.98 -9.01 6.41
N ASP A 52 12.02 -8.42 7.00
CA ASP A 52 12.33 -8.48 8.43
C ASP A 52 11.74 -7.32 9.25
N GLU A 53 11.43 -6.19 8.61
CA GLU A 53 10.94 -4.99 9.30
C GLU A 53 9.42 -4.83 9.18
N ARG A 54 8.76 -4.40 10.27
CA ARG A 54 7.33 -4.08 10.29
C ARG A 54 7.10 -2.58 10.16
N VAL A 55 6.22 -2.21 9.24
CA VAL A 55 5.79 -0.82 9.04
C VAL A 55 4.27 -0.74 9.02
N PHE A 56 3.76 0.45 9.33
CA PHE A 56 2.31 0.71 9.37
C PHE A 56 1.91 1.72 8.31
N PHE A 57 0.95 1.34 7.48
CA PHE A 57 0.29 2.23 6.54
C PHE A 57 -1.06 2.67 7.12
N THR A 58 -1.16 3.95 7.44
CA THR A 58 -2.37 4.52 8.05
C THR A 58 -3.22 5.21 6.99
N VAL A 59 -4.50 4.82 6.94
CA VAL A 59 -5.49 5.35 5.99
C VAL A 59 -6.82 5.59 6.70
N ASP A 60 -7.64 6.50 6.20
CA ASP A 60 -9.02 6.64 6.67
C ASP A 60 -9.93 5.52 6.10
N ASP A 61 -11.18 5.48 6.56
CA ASP A 61 -12.15 4.49 6.13
C ASP A 61 -12.45 4.56 4.62
N LEU A 62 -12.54 5.77 4.04
CA LEU A 62 -12.83 5.97 2.61
C LEU A 62 -11.70 5.42 1.74
N TYR A 63 -10.48 5.67 2.15
CA TYR A 63 -9.29 5.22 1.47
C TYR A 63 -9.06 3.71 1.66
N TYR A 64 -9.44 3.18 2.83
CA TYR A 64 -9.48 1.73 3.04
C TYR A 64 -10.44 1.04 2.08
N GLU A 65 -11.61 1.61 1.79
CA GLU A 65 -12.53 1.07 0.78
C GLU A 65 -11.92 1.06 -0.63
N LYS A 66 -11.15 2.08 -1.01
CA LYS A 66 -10.40 2.09 -2.29
C LYS A 66 -9.42 0.92 -2.37
N LEU A 67 -8.68 0.67 -1.30
CA LEU A 67 -7.77 -0.47 -1.19
C LEU A 67 -8.51 -1.82 -1.27
N GLN A 68 -9.69 -1.93 -0.67
CA GLN A 68 -10.52 -3.14 -0.80
C GLN A 68 -10.96 -3.38 -2.24
N LYS A 69 -11.39 -2.33 -2.96
CA LYS A 69 -11.74 -2.45 -4.39
C LYS A 69 -10.57 -2.94 -5.24
N LEU A 70 -9.36 -2.42 -5.01
CA LEU A 70 -8.17 -2.93 -5.69
C LEU A 70 -7.85 -4.38 -5.29
N SER A 71 -8.02 -4.71 -4.01
CA SER A 71 -7.82 -6.06 -3.49
C SER A 71 -8.73 -7.07 -4.17
N GLU A 72 -10.01 -6.73 -4.37
CA GLU A 72 -10.96 -7.56 -5.11
C GLU A 72 -10.60 -7.64 -6.60
N LYS A 73 -10.32 -6.49 -7.24
CA LYS A 73 -9.98 -6.43 -8.67
C LYS A 73 -8.79 -7.32 -9.04
N TYR A 74 -7.75 -7.34 -8.21
CA TYR A 74 -6.53 -8.11 -8.47
C TYR A 74 -6.46 -9.43 -7.69
N ASN A 75 -7.49 -9.76 -6.90
CA ASN A 75 -7.50 -10.91 -6.00
C ASN A 75 -6.26 -11.00 -5.09
N LEU A 76 -5.87 -9.87 -4.49
CA LEU A 76 -4.67 -9.72 -3.67
C LEU A 76 -4.97 -8.98 -2.37
N LYS A 77 -4.44 -9.45 -1.24
CA LYS A 77 -4.58 -8.74 0.04
C LYS A 77 -4.08 -7.29 -0.07
N PRO A 78 -4.72 -6.30 0.60
CA PRO A 78 -4.28 -4.89 0.57
C PRO A 78 -2.80 -4.71 0.92
N VAL A 79 -2.30 -5.51 1.87
CA VAL A 79 -0.88 -5.55 2.26
C VAL A 79 0.04 -5.84 1.07
N LYS A 80 -0.31 -6.81 0.21
CA LYS A 80 0.49 -7.15 -0.98
C LYS A 80 0.47 -6.01 -2.01
N ILE A 81 -0.68 -5.34 -2.17
CA ILE A 81 -0.82 -4.20 -3.08
C ILE A 81 0.04 -3.04 -2.63
N ILE A 82 -0.10 -2.61 -1.36
CA ILE A 82 0.68 -1.51 -0.78
C ILE A 82 2.18 -1.80 -0.91
N ARG A 83 2.58 -3.03 -0.57
CA ARG A 83 3.98 -3.45 -0.66
C ARG A 83 4.51 -3.44 -2.09
N SER A 84 3.74 -3.91 -3.07
CA SER A 84 4.17 -3.92 -4.48
C SER A 84 4.29 -2.50 -5.04
N ILE A 85 3.34 -1.63 -4.71
CA ILE A 85 3.39 -0.21 -5.09
C ILE A 85 4.61 0.45 -4.48
N PHE A 86 4.86 0.22 -3.19
CA PHE A 86 6.03 0.73 -2.51
C PHE A 86 7.34 0.28 -3.16
N LEU A 87 7.48 -1.01 -3.45
CA LEU A 87 8.67 -1.57 -4.10
C LEU A 87 8.88 -1.01 -5.53
N ASN A 88 7.83 -0.49 -6.18
CA ASN A 88 7.93 0.14 -7.49
C ASN A 88 8.35 1.62 -7.42
N LEU A 89 8.37 2.20 -6.22
CA LEU A 89 8.77 3.59 -5.96
C LEU A 89 10.22 3.71 -5.48
N ILE A 90 10.90 2.58 -5.29
CA ILE A 90 12.31 2.45 -4.95
C ILE A 90 13.06 2.02 -6.21
#